data_AF-A0A352Q8N4-F1
#
_entry.id   AF-A0A352Q8N4-F1
#
_cell.length_a   1.000
_cell.length_b   1.000
_cell.length_c   1.000
_cell.angle_alpha   90.00
_cell.angle_beta   90.00
_cell.angle_gamma   90.00
#
_symmetry.space_group_name_H-M   'P 1'
#
loop_
_entity.id
_entity.type
_entity.pdbx_description
1 polymer ?
#
loop_
_entity_poly.entity_id
_entity_poly.type
_entity_poly.pdbx_seq_one_letter_code
_entity_poly.pdbx_strand_id
1 'polypeptide(L)' 'HMLECFTPDRCMFESNFPVDKLSLSYQVFANGIKKIVKDFSEDEKNALFYNTATRVYRLDQ' A
#
# COMPACT_ATOMS: atom_id res chain seq x y z
N HIS A 1 -9.55 7.92 -7.29
CA HIS A 1 -9.84 7.03 -8.43
C HIS A 1 -9.51 5.56 -8.18
N MET A 2 -8.24 5.10 -8.21
CA MET A 2 -7.94 3.65 -8.09
C MET A 2 -8.51 3.00 -6.83
N LEU A 3 -8.29 3.60 -5.66
CA LEU A 3 -8.81 3.09 -4.38
C LEU A 3 -10.34 3.14 -4.29
N GLU A 4 -11.00 4.08 -4.98
CA GLU A 4 -12.46 4.16 -5.04
C GLU A 4 -13.04 3.08 -5.96
N CYS A 5 -12.37 2.76 -7.06
CA CYS A 5 -12.82 1.75 -8.02
C CYS A 5 -12.59 0.32 -7.51
N PHE A 6 -11.44 0.07 -6.88
CA PHE A 6 -11.04 -1.29 -6.52
C PHE A 6 -11.25 -1.62 -5.05
N THR A 7 -11.37 -0.61 -4.19
CA THR A 7 -11.42 -0.70 -2.73
C THR A 7 -10.11 -1.18 -2.09
N PRO A 8 -9.88 -0.86 -0.80
CA PRO A 8 -8.70 -1.31 -0.04
C PRO A 8 -8.49 -2.84 -0.07
N ASP A 9 -9.56 -3.61 -0.12
CA ASP A 9 -9.52 -5.09 -0.14
C ASP A 9 -8.93 -5.70 -1.42
N ARG A 10 -8.76 -4.91 -2.47
CA ARG A 10 -8.17 -5.37 -3.75
C ARG A 10 -7.00 -4.50 -4.20
N CYS A 11 -6.43 -3.71 -3.30
CA CYS A 11 -5.22 -2.92 -3.54
C CYS A 11 -4.18 -3.21 -2.46
N MET A 12 -2.91 -3.04 -2.81
CA MET A 12 -1.78 -3.14 -1.87
C MET A 12 -0.70 -2.15 -2.28
N PHE A 13 0.12 -1.71 -1.32
CA PHE A 13 1.29 -0.88 -1.61
C PHE A 13 2.53 -1.73 -1.84
N GLU A 14 3.32 -1.33 -2.83
CA GLU A 14 4.56 -1.98 -3.22
C GLU A 14 5.54 -0.88 -3.67
N SER A 15 6.82 -1.04 -3.38
CA SER A 15 7.80 0.04 -3.48
C SER A 15 8.56 0.09 -4.81
N ASN A 16 8.62 -1.03 -5.52
CA ASN A 16 9.42 -1.26 -6.71
C ASN A 16 10.92 -0.93 -6.51
N PHE A 17 11.41 -0.92 -5.27
CA PHE A 17 12.83 -0.73 -4.97
C PHE A 17 13.62 -1.98 -5.35
N PRO A 18 14.85 -1.82 -5.92
CA PRO A 18 15.62 -0.58 -5.99
C PRO A 18 15.42 0.25 -7.27
N VAL A 19 14.51 -0.12 -8.18
CA VAL A 19 14.33 0.60 -9.46
C VAL A 19 13.84 2.03 -9.21
N ASP A 20 12.88 2.21 -8.32
CA ASP A 20 12.29 3.52 -7.98
C ASP A 20 13.25 4.52 -7.32
N LYS A 21 14.43 4.06 -6.87
CA LYS A 21 15.47 4.97 -6.34
C LYS A 21 15.94 6.00 -7.37
N LEU A 22 15.70 5.75 -8.66
CA LEU A 22 15.98 6.66 -9.76
C LEU A 22 15.03 7.87 -9.78
N SER A 23 13.88 7.78 -9.11
CA SER A 23 12.85 8.82 -9.09
C SER A 23 12.69 9.48 -7.72
N LEU A 24 12.76 8.71 -6.62
CA LEU A 24 12.67 9.26 -5.26
C LEU A 24 13.30 8.36 -4.20
N SER A 25 13.56 8.91 -3.01
CA SER A 25 14.05 8.12 -1.88
C SER A 25 12.93 7.28 -1.26
N TYR A 26 13.31 6.17 -0.62
CA TYR A 26 12.35 5.30 0.07
C TYR A 26 11.56 6.05 1.16
N GLN A 27 12.19 7.02 1.83
CA GLN A 27 11.53 7.83 2.86
C GLN A 27 10.44 8.72 2.26
N VAL A 28 10.70 9.32 1.10
CA VAL A 28 9.70 10.13 0.38
C VAL A 28 8.54 9.23 -0.06
N PHE A 29 8.82 8.03 -0.57
CA PHE A 29 7.81 7.05 -0.95
C PHE A 29 6.90 6.68 0.24
N ALA A 30 7.51 6.26 1.36
CA ALA A 30 6.78 5.86 2.55
C ALA A 30 5.92 7.01 3.12
N ASN A 31 6.45 8.24 3.12
CA ASN A 31 5.67 9.41 3.55
C ASN A 31 4.55 9.77 2.56
N GLY A 32 4.75 9.53 1.26
CA GLY A 32 3.72 9.65 0.24
C GLY A 32 2.54 8.72 0.52
N ILE A 33 2.81 7.44 0.78
CA ILE A 33 1.75 6.48 1.13
C ILE A 33 1.00 6.91 2.39
N LYS A 34 1.71 7.32 3.46
CA LYS A 34 1.06 7.80 4.70
C LYS A 34 0.08 8.94 4.46
N LYS A 35 0.39 9.83 3.51
CA LYS A 35 -0.50 10.93 3.12
C LYS A 35 -1.72 10.42 2.33
N ILE A 36 -1.52 9.47 1.41
CA ILE A 36 -2.62 8.88 0.61
C ILE A 36 -3.67 8.25 1.51
N VAL A 37 -3.25 7.53 2.56
CA VAL A 37 -4.16 6.82 3.47
C VAL A 37 -4.52 7.59 4.73
N LYS A 38 -4.24 8.90 4.80
CA LYS A 38 -4.37 9.69 6.03
C LYS A 38 -5.75 9.54 6.68
N ASP A 39 -6.80 9.64 5.88
CA ASP A 39 -8.19 9.68 6.32
C ASP A 39 -8.87 8.29 6.29
N PHE A 40 -8.11 7.23 6.03
CA PHE A 40 -8.62 5.86 5.98
C PHE A 40 -8.74 5.31 7.41
N SER A 41 -9.73 4.45 7.62
CA SER A 41 -9.87 3.68 8.86
C SER A 41 -8.71 2.72 9.07
N GLU A 42 -8.57 2.21 10.29
CA GLU A 42 -7.50 1.27 10.63
C GLU A 42 -7.63 -0.04 9.83
N ASP A 43 -8.86 -0.52 9.63
CA ASP A 43 -9.12 -1.74 8.85
C ASP A 43 -8.75 -1.56 7.37
N GLU A 44 -9.08 -0.41 6.79
CA GLU A 44 -8.71 -0.09 5.40
C GLU A 44 -7.19 0.07 5.24
N LYS A 45 -6.50 0.64 6.22
CA LYS A 45 -5.03 0.70 6.26
C LYS A 45 -4.45 -0.72 6.33
N ASN A 46 -4.97 -1.56 7.24
CA ASN A 46 -4.53 -2.95 7.37
C ASN A 46 -4.77 -3.75 6.10
N ALA A 47 -5.86 -3.51 5.37
CA ALA A 47 -6.10 -4.08 4.05
C ALA A 47 -4.98 -3.73 3.06
N LEU A 48 -4.63 -2.45 2.96
CA LEU A 48 -3.64 -1.94 1.99
C LEU A 48 -2.19 -2.31 2.32
N PHE A 49 -1.84 -2.36 3.61
CA PHE A 49 -0.46 -2.61 4.04
C PHE A 49 -0.13 -4.08 4.27
N TYR A 50 -1.14 -4.92 4.54
CA TYR A 50 -0.91 -6.30 4.99
C TYR A 50 -1.94 -7.30 4.47
N ASN A 51 -3.21 -7.18 4.87
CA ASN A 51 -4.19 -8.26 4.71
C ASN A 51 -4.43 -8.64 3.25
N THR A 52 -4.46 -7.67 2.32
CA THR A 52 -4.65 -7.96 0.90
C THR A 52 -3.47 -8.75 0.34
N ALA A 53 -2.22 -8.39 0.68
CA ALA A 53 -1.04 -9.14 0.25
C ALA A 53 -1.02 -10.55 0.85
N THR A 54 -1.29 -10.69 2.15
CA THR A 54 -1.37 -11.99 2.84
C THR A 54 -2.40 -12.91 2.18
N ARG A 55 -3.60 -12.40 1.88
CA ARG A 55 -4.67 -13.17 1.23
C ARG A 55 -4.33 -13.56 -0.21
N VAL A 56 -3.82 -12.61 -1.00
CA VAL A 56 -3.52 -12.83 -2.44
C VAL A 56 -2.35 -13.79 -2.62
N TYR A 57 -1.27 -13.60 -1.85
CA TYR A 57 -0.07 -14.43 -1.94
C TYR A 57 -0.10 -15.66 -1.03
N ARG A 58 -1.17 -15.84 -0.24
CA ARG A 58 -1.34 -16.97 0.69
C ARG A 58 -0.16 -17.08 1.67
N LEU A 59 0.21 -15.95 2.24
CA LEU A 59 1.28 -15.89 3.24
C LEU A 59 0.76 -16.43 4.57
N ASP A 60 1.57 -17.24 5.25
CA ASP A 60 1.29 -17.66 6.61
C ASP A 60 1.47 -16.47 7.57
N GLN A 61 0.68 -16.44 8.65
CA GLN A 61 0.77 -15.43 9.72
C GLN A 61 1.82 -15.83 10.76
#